data_AF-A0A503KJ69-F1
#
_entry.id   AF-A0A503KJ69-F1
#
_cell.length_a   1.000
_cell.length_b   1.000
_cell.length_c   1.000
_cell.angle_alpha   90.00
_cell.angle_beta   90.00
_cell.angle_gamma   90.00
#
_symmetry.space_group_name_H-M   'P 1'
#
loop_
_entity.id
_entity.type
_entity.pdbx_description
1 polymer ?
#
loop_
_entity_poly.entity_id
_entity_poly.type
_entity_poly.pdbx_seq_one_letter_code
_entity_poly.pdbx_strand_id
1 'polypeptide(L)' 'MGKASDSMTIVAELLTKLDETMRTVKGHLAEMDAEQLNALMRLLAPRPSIGNAEMVLTILAFREIEARNRAKS' A
#
# COMPACT_ATOMS: atom_id res chain seq x y z
N MET A 1 -15.99 -2.95 -34.43
CA MET A 1 -15.53 -1.89 -33.50
C MET A 1 -16.07 -2.27 -32.12
N GLY A 2 -15.27 -2.86 -31.22
CA GLY A 2 -15.81 -3.43 -29.97
C GLY A 2 -14.77 -3.80 -28.90
N LYS A 3 -13.63 -4.39 -29.28
CA LYS A 3 -12.64 -4.87 -28.29
C LYS A 3 -11.86 -3.80 -27.52
N ALA A 4 -11.69 -2.60 -28.06
CA ALA A 4 -10.90 -1.54 -27.40
C ALA A 4 -11.67 -0.86 -26.25
N SER A 5 -13.01 -0.79 -26.35
CA SER A 5 -13.88 -0.19 -25.33
C SER A 5 -13.96 -1.08 -24.07
N ASP A 6 -14.01 -2.39 -24.28
CA ASP A 6 -14.11 -3.36 -23.18
C ASP A 6 -12.80 -3.43 -22.38
N SER A 7 -11.65 -3.43 -23.06
CA SER A 7 -10.34 -3.42 -22.39
C SER A 7 -10.12 -2.16 -21.56
N MET A 8 -10.56 -0.99 -22.05
CA MET A 8 -10.42 0.26 -21.30
C MET A 8 -11.32 0.31 -20.06
N THR A 9 -12.51 -0.30 -20.14
CA THR A 9 -13.42 -0.46 -19.01
C THR A 9 -12.81 -1.38 -17.93
N ILE A 10 -12.29 -2.54 -18.33
CA ILE A 10 -11.62 -3.49 -17.41
C ILE A 10 -10.42 -2.84 -16.73
N VAL A 11 -9.59 -2.10 -17.47
CA VAL A 11 -8.43 -1.38 -16.90
C VAL A 11 -8.88 -0.35 -15.88
N ALA A 12 -9.92 0.44 -16.17
CA ALA A 12 -10.45 1.41 -15.23
C ALA A 12 -10.96 0.75 -13.94
N GLU A 13 -11.72 -0.34 -14.04
CA GLU A 13 -12.22 -1.08 -12.87
C GLU A 13 -11.07 -1.65 -12.01
N LEU A 14 -10.03 -2.19 -12.65
CA LEU A 14 -8.86 -2.71 -11.92
C LEU A 14 -8.10 -1.59 -11.20
N LEU A 15 -7.95 -0.43 -11.84
CA LEU A 15 -7.31 0.73 -11.22
C LEU A 15 -8.13 1.28 -10.05
N THR A 16 -9.46 1.33 -10.17
CA THR A 16 -10.35 1.72 -9.06
C THR A 16 -10.21 0.76 -7.88
N LYS A 17 -10.27 -0.55 -8.12
CA LYS A 17 -10.09 -1.57 -7.05
C LYS A 17 -8.71 -1.48 -6.41
N LEU A 18 -7.68 -1.18 -7.19
CA LEU A 18 -6.33 -0.97 -6.67
C LEU A 18 -6.28 0.27 -5.77
N ASP A 19 -6.87 1.40 -6.17
CA ASP A 19 -6.93 2.62 -5.35
C ASP A 19 -7.67 2.39 -4.03
N GLU A 20 -8.83 1.73 -4.08
CA GLU A 20 -9.61 1.35 -2.90
C GLU A 20 -8.81 0.45 -1.94
N THR A 21 -8.13 -0.56 -2.50
CA THR A 21 -7.27 -1.45 -1.71
C THR A 21 -6.13 -0.68 -1.06
N MET A 22 -5.47 0.21 -1.81
CA MET A 22 -4.37 1.03 -1.31
C MET A 22 -4.83 2.01 -0.22
N ARG A 23 -6.01 2.61 -0.36
CA ARG A 23 -6.61 3.48 0.65
C ARG A 23 -6.93 2.70 1.93
N THR A 24 -7.50 1.51 1.79
CA THR A 24 -7.80 0.62 2.92
C THR A 24 -6.54 0.23 3.68
N VAL A 25 -5.50 -0.21 2.98
CA VAL A 25 -4.21 -0.57 3.60
C VAL A 25 -3.60 0.62 4.34
N LYS A 26 -3.60 1.82 3.73
CA LYS A 26 -3.11 3.04 4.40
C LYS A 26 -3.93 3.37 5.65
N GLY A 27 -5.25 3.20 5.61
CA GLY A 27 -6.13 3.38 6.76
C GLY A 27 -5.72 2.47 7.92
N HIS A 28 -5.57 1.17 7.67
CA HIS A 28 -5.12 0.23 8.70
C HIS A 28 -3.73 0.57 9.26
N LEU A 29 -2.78 0.97 8.41
CA LEU A 29 -1.45 1.39 8.88
C LEU A 29 -1.52 2.63 9.77
N ALA A 30 -2.39 3.59 9.45
CA ALA A 30 -2.59 4.79 10.26
C ALA A 30 -3.23 4.48 11.63
N GLU A 31 -4.11 3.47 11.70
CA GLU A 31 -4.74 3.01 12.95
C GLU A 31 -3.81 2.19 13.85
N MET A 32 -2.78 1.55 13.28
CA MET A 32 -1.81 0.78 14.07
C MET A 32 -1.05 1.66 15.05
N ASP A 33 -0.85 1.19 16.28
CA ASP A 33 0.07 1.82 17.22
C ASP A 33 1.55 1.60 16.79
N ALA A 34 2.48 2.23 17.52
CA ALA A 34 3.90 2.14 17.19
C ALA A 34 4.49 0.73 17.35
N GLU A 35 3.99 -0.08 18.30
CA GLU A 35 4.48 -1.44 18.52
C GLU A 35 4.03 -2.36 17.39
N GLN A 36 2.75 -2.25 17.00
CA GLN A 36 2.16 -2.97 15.88
C GLN A 36 2.86 -2.66 14.57
N LEU A 37 3.12 -1.38 14.30
CA LEU A 37 3.81 -0.95 13.08
C LEU A 37 5.27 -1.44 13.04
N ASN A 38 5.97 -1.41 14.18
CA ASN A 38 7.31 -1.98 14.29
C ASN A 38 7.33 -3.51 14.16
N ALA A 39 6.32 -4.20 14.68
CA ALA A 39 6.18 -5.65 14.52
C ALA A 39 5.93 -6.02 13.05
N LEU A 40 5.05 -5.29 12.35
CA LEU A 40 4.85 -5.43 10.91
C LEU A 40 6.16 -5.26 10.14
N MET A 41 6.93 -4.22 10.44
CA MET A 41 8.23 -3.97 9.81
C MET A 41 9.24 -5.11 10.00
N ARG A 42 9.16 -5.88 11.09
CA ARG A 42 10.02 -7.05 11.32
C ARG A 42 9.58 -8.28 10.52
N LEU A 43 8.29 -8.37 10.17
CA LEU A 43 7.73 -9.46 9.39
C LEU A 43 7.94 -9.26 7.88
N LEU A 44 7.98 -8.02 7.42
CA LEU A 44 8.20 -7.71 6.02
C LEU A 44 9.64 -8.02 5.62
N ALA A 45 9.81 -8.66 4.46
CA ALA A 45 11.14 -8.98 3.97
C ALA A 45 11.98 -7.69 3.83
N PRO A 46 13.23 -7.66 4.32
CA PRO A 46 14.10 -6.49 4.20
C PRO A 46 14.47 -6.19 2.74
N ARG A 47 14.26 -7.14 1.82
CA ARG A 47 14.44 -7.01 0.37
C ARG A 47 13.28 -7.72 -0.35
N PRO A 48 12.09 -7.11 -0.41
CA PRO A 48 10.96 -7.71 -1.09
C PRO A 48 11.27 -7.81 -2.59
N SER A 49 10.73 -8.84 -3.26
CA SER A 49 10.86 -8.96 -4.71
C SER A 49 10.21 -7.75 -5.39
N ILE A 50 10.89 -7.19 -6.40
CA ILE A 50 10.41 -5.98 -7.08
C ILE A 50 9.06 -6.27 -7.75
N GLY A 51 8.12 -5.34 -7.57
CA GLY A 51 6.81 -5.38 -8.22
C GLY A 51 5.78 -6.29 -7.54
N ASN A 52 6.05 -6.77 -6.33
CA ASN A 52 5.08 -7.55 -5.55
C ASN A 52 4.33 -6.69 -4.53
N ALA A 53 3.22 -7.22 -4.00
CA ALA A 53 2.40 -6.54 -2.99
C ALA A 53 3.16 -6.30 -1.67
N GLU A 54 4.08 -7.19 -1.31
CA GLU A 54 4.91 -7.05 -0.12
C GLU A 54 5.80 -5.80 -0.20
N MET A 55 6.43 -5.53 -1.35
CA MET A 55 7.20 -4.32 -1.59
C MET A 55 6.35 -3.07 -1.40
N VAL A 56 5.13 -3.07 -1.93
CA VAL A 56 4.20 -1.95 -1.77
C VAL A 56 3.85 -1.76 -0.29
N LEU A 57 3.54 -2.82 0.43
CA LEU A 57 3.23 -2.77 1.87
C LEU A 57 4.42 -2.26 2.68
N THR A 58 5.64 -2.72 2.40
CA THR A 58 6.89 -2.22 3.00
C THR A 58 7.05 -0.72 2.79
N ILE A 59 6.84 -0.23 1.56
CA ILE A 59 6.94 1.21 1.26
C ILE A 59 5.87 2.01 2.04
N LEU A 60 4.64 1.52 2.10
CA LEU A 60 3.57 2.21 2.82
C LEU A 60 3.83 2.27 4.32
N ALA A 61 4.27 1.16 4.93
CA ALA A 61 4.60 1.10 6.35
C ALA A 61 5.77 2.04 6.71
N PHE A 62 6.83 2.08 5.90
CA PHE A 62 7.92 3.03 6.08
C PHE A 62 7.44 4.49 6.02
N ARG A 63 6.60 4.83 5.02
CA ARG A 63 6.08 6.20 4.87
C ARG A 63 5.23 6.64 6.04
N GLU A 64 4.44 5.73 6.62
CA GLU A 64 3.66 6.02 7.82
C GLU A 64 4.55 6.33 9.02
N ILE A 65 5.60 5.52 9.25
CA ILE A 65 6.60 5.78 10.30
C ILE A 65 7.24 7.16 10.10
N GLU A 66 7.68 7.48 8.89
CA GLU A 66 8.28 8.79 8.59
C GLU A 66 7.31 9.95 8.82
N ALA A 67 6.03 9.79 8.44
CA ALA A 67 5.01 10.81 8.67
C ALA A 67 4.81 11.09 10.17
N ARG A 68 4.75 10.04 10.99
CA ARG A 68 4.68 10.16 12.45
C ARG A 68 5.92 10.81 13.05
N ASN A 69 7.10 10.47 12.55
CA ASN A 69 8.35 11.07 13.02
C ASN A 69 8.42 12.56 12.69
N ARG A 70 7.97 12.97 11.50
CA ARG A 70 7.88 14.40 11.13
C ARG A 70 6.90 15.18 12.01
N ALA A 71 5.77 14.57 12.39
CA ALA A 71 4.78 15.23 13.25
C ALA A 71 5.24 15.42 14.71
N LYS A 72 6.31 14.73 15.14
CA LYS A 72 6.91 14.85 16.48
C LYS A 72 8.07 15.84 16.55
N SER A 73 8.58 16.31 15.41
CA SER A 73 9.66 17.28 15.29
C SER A 73 9.13 18.71 15.24
#